data_AF-I1YLC5-F1
#
_entry.id   AF-I1YLC5-F1
#
_cell.length_a   1.000
_cell.length_b   1.000
_cell.length_c   1.000
_cell.angle_alpha   90.00
_cell.angle_beta   90.00
_cell.angle_gamma   90.00
#
_symmetry.space_group_name_H-M   'P 1'
#
loop_
_entity.id
_entity.type
_entity.pdbx_description
1 polymer ?
#
loop_
_entity_poly.entity_id
_entity_poly.type
_entity_poly.pdbx_seq_one_letter_code
_entity_poly.pdbx_strand_id
1 'polypeptide(L)'
;MSENAPAKKTFQERCDEFINVANQQHAETEVENVNTALLFSAARFNVFSTVRQFDDVEKLKEEKQKIIEYFAQRYAEMMNQNFEEYIERFDDYNPN
;
A
#
# COMPACT_ATOMS: atom_id res chain seq x y z
N MET A 1 -30.96 -7.02 -18.45
CA MET A 1 -29.69 -6.27 -18.50
C MET A 1 -29.74 -5.28 -17.35
N SER A 2 -28.99 -5.53 -16.27
CA SER A 2 -29.00 -4.63 -15.10
C SER A 2 -28.00 -3.50 -15.35
N GLU A 3 -28.50 -2.28 -15.55
CA GLU A 3 -27.72 -1.05 -15.81
C GLU A 3 -27.12 -0.42 -14.52
N ASN A 4 -26.80 -1.22 -13.50
CA ASN A 4 -26.24 -0.72 -12.24
C ASN A 4 -25.12 -1.62 -11.69
N ALA A 5 -24.21 -2.07 -12.56
CA ALA A 5 -22.91 -2.53 -12.08
C ALA A 5 -22.04 -1.29 -11.82
N PRO A 6 -21.55 -1.03 -10.60
CA PRO A 6 -20.63 0.08 -10.37
C PRO A 6 -19.40 -0.09 -11.27
N ALA A 7 -18.96 0.99 -11.90
CA ALA A 7 -17.73 1.00 -12.69
C ALA A 7 -16.60 0.42 -11.83
N LYS A 8 -15.90 -0.59 -12.37
CA LYS A 8 -14.82 -1.26 -11.65
C LYS A 8 -13.67 -0.27 -11.48
N LYS A 9 -13.45 0.22 -10.25
CA LYS A 9 -12.31 1.10 -9.91
C LYS A 9 -11.00 0.49 -10.39
N THR A 10 -10.19 1.30 -11.06
CA THR A 10 -8.82 1.04 -11.45
C THR A 10 -7.91 0.88 -10.23
N PHE A 11 -6.68 0.42 -10.45
CA PHE A 11 -5.69 0.35 -9.38
C PHE A 11 -5.32 1.73 -8.85
N GLN A 12 -5.08 2.69 -9.75
CA GLN A 12 -4.75 4.08 -9.41
C GLN A 12 -5.84 4.75 -8.57
N GLU A 13 -7.12 4.64 -8.99
CA GLU A 13 -8.23 5.21 -8.20
C GLU A 13 -8.30 4.62 -6.78
N ARG A 14 -7.91 3.35 -6.59
CA ARG A 14 -7.85 2.75 -5.25
C ARG A 14 -6.68 3.28 -4.43
N CYS A 15 -5.52 3.48 -5.05
CA CYS A 15 -4.37 4.10 -4.40
C CYS A 15 -4.71 5.54 -3.96
N ASP A 16 -5.33 6.32 -4.84
CA ASP A 16 -5.72 7.71 -4.57
C ASP A 16 -6.69 7.81 -3.39
N GLU A 17 -7.60 6.85 -3.23
CA GLU A 17 -8.48 6.79 -2.06
C GLU A 17 -7.71 6.64 -0.74
N PHE A 18 -6.65 5.82 -0.70
CA PHE A 18 -5.80 5.71 0.50
C PHE A 18 -4.95 6.96 0.72
N ILE A 19 -4.42 7.57 -0.34
CA ILE A 19 -3.65 8.82 -0.25
C ILE A 19 -4.53 9.97 0.25
N ASN A 20 -5.79 10.05 -0.21
CA ASN A 20 -6.74 11.06 0.27
C ASN A 20 -6.98 10.95 1.78
N VAL A 21 -7.08 9.72 2.31
CA VAL A 21 -7.20 9.50 3.76
C VAL A 21 -5.92 9.92 4.48
N ALA A 22 -4.74 9.63 3.93
CA ALA A 22 -3.47 10.07 4.49
C ALA A 22 -3.35 11.60 4.54
N ASN A 23 -3.74 12.28 3.45
CA ASN A 23 -3.74 13.74 3.37
C ASN A 23 -4.68 14.37 4.41
N GLN A 24 -5.84 13.75 4.67
CA GLN A 24 -6.74 14.19 5.73
C GLN A 24 -6.10 14.05 7.12
N GLN A 25 -5.44 12.93 7.42
CA GLN A 25 -4.76 12.73 8.70
C GLN A 25 -3.56 13.65 8.88
N HIS A 26 -2.83 13.97 7.81
CA HIS A 26 -1.69 14.88 7.87
C HIS A 26 -2.10 16.30 8.26
N ALA A 27 -3.37 16.68 8.04
CA ALA A 27 -3.88 17.95 8.56
C ALA A 27 -3.91 18.01 10.10
N GLU A 28 -3.83 16.87 10.79
CA GLU A 28 -3.90 16.74 12.25
C GLU A 28 -2.56 16.40 12.91
N THR A 29 -1.57 15.91 12.15
CA THR A 29 -0.30 15.43 12.68
C THR A 29 0.82 15.43 11.62
N GLU A 30 2.07 15.35 12.07
CA GLU A 30 3.24 15.35 11.20
C GLU A 30 3.23 14.17 10.21
N VAL A 31 3.84 14.39 9.04
CA VAL A 31 3.84 13.43 7.92
C VAL A 31 4.43 12.09 8.33
N GLU A 32 5.43 12.07 9.21
CA GLU A 32 6.10 10.85 9.71
C GLU A 32 5.13 9.96 10.49
N ASN A 33 4.21 10.55 11.26
CA ASN A 33 3.23 9.81 12.03
C ASN A 33 2.20 9.15 11.11
N VAL A 34 1.69 9.91 10.12
CA VAL A 34 0.77 9.36 9.10
C VAL A 34 1.45 8.28 8.27
N ASN A 35 2.70 8.48 7.85
CA ASN A 35 3.46 7.50 7.08
C ASN A 35 3.66 6.20 7.88
N THR A 36 4.02 6.30 9.17
CA THR A 36 4.12 5.14 10.05
C THR A 36 2.78 4.42 10.19
N ALA A 37 1.68 5.16 10.31
CA ALA A 37 0.34 4.60 10.38
C ALA A 37 -0.07 3.90 9.07
N LEU A 38 0.26 4.46 7.91
CA LEU A 38 0.04 3.84 6.59
C LEU A 38 0.81 2.53 6.46
N LEU A 39 2.11 2.54 6.77
CA LEU A 39 2.96 1.33 6.73
C LEU A 39 2.39 0.21 7.60
N PHE A 40 2.00 0.53 8.84
CA PHE A 40 1.42 -0.46 9.74
C PHE A 40 0.03 -0.93 9.28
N SER A 41 -0.79 -0.03 8.72
CA SER A 41 -2.11 -0.37 8.16
C SER A 41 -1.98 -1.32 6.98
N ALA A 42 -1.05 -1.06 6.06
CA ALA A 42 -0.73 -1.96 4.95
C ALA A 42 -0.26 -3.33 5.46
N ALA A 43 0.62 -3.37 6.46
CA ALA A 43 1.07 -4.63 7.06
C ALA A 43 -0.10 -5.45 7.65
N ARG A 44 -1.02 -4.81 8.39
CA ARG A 44 -2.22 -5.46 8.93
C ARG A 44 -3.12 -6.02 7.84
N PHE A 45 -3.35 -5.26 6.77
CA PHE A 45 -4.18 -5.70 5.66
C PHE A 45 -3.53 -6.85 4.88
N ASN A 46 -2.22 -6.78 4.64
CA ASN A 46 -1.43 -7.82 4.00
C ASN A 46 -1.51 -9.13 4.79
N VAL A 47 -1.30 -9.08 6.11
CA VAL A 47 -1.47 -10.25 6.99
C VAL A 47 -2.90 -10.79 6.90
N PHE A 48 -3.92 -9.95 7.06
CA PHE A 48 -5.32 -10.35 6.93
C PHE A 48 -5.63 -11.02 5.58
N SER A 49 -5.00 -10.58 4.49
CA SER A 49 -5.23 -11.15 3.16
C SER A 49 -4.63 -12.56 2.99
N THR A 50 -3.56 -12.88 3.71
CA THR A 50 -2.83 -14.15 3.57
C THR A 50 -3.22 -15.17 4.63
N VAL A 51 -3.41 -14.77 5.89
CA VAL A 51 -3.78 -15.69 6.98
C VAL A 51 -5.05 -16.49 6.68
N ARG A 52 -6.01 -15.93 5.93
CA ARG A 52 -7.25 -16.63 5.56
C ARG A 52 -7.05 -17.83 4.62
N GLN A 53 -5.84 -18.04 4.11
CA GLN A 53 -5.48 -19.18 3.28
C GLN A 53 -4.99 -20.38 4.11
N PHE A 54 -4.85 -20.21 5.43
CA PHE A 54 -4.35 -21.21 6.35
C PHE A 54 -5.45 -21.70 7.28
N ASP A 55 -5.62 -23.02 7.35
CA ASP A 55 -6.51 -23.69 8.31
C ASP A 55 -5.75 -24.31 9.50
N ASP A 56 -4.42 -24.11 9.54
CA ASP A 56 -3.50 -24.69 10.53
C ASP A 56 -2.48 -23.64 10.98
N VAL A 57 -2.42 -23.41 12.29
CA VAL A 57 -1.53 -22.43 12.91
C VAL A 57 -0.06 -22.81 12.82
N GLU A 58 0.29 -24.10 12.80
CA GLU A 58 1.69 -24.53 12.68
C GLU A 58 2.21 -24.24 11.27
N LYS A 59 1.41 -24.52 10.23
CA LYS A 59 1.74 -24.13 8.85
C LYS A 59 1.86 -22.61 8.69
N LEU A 60 0.99 -21.84 9.34
CA LEU A 60 1.10 -20.38 9.33
C LEU A 60 2.41 -19.91 9.96
N LYS A 61 2.85 -20.53 11.07
CA LYS A 61 4.13 -20.22 11.71
C LYS A 61 5.32 -20.54 10.79
N GLU A 62 5.28 -21.68 10.11
CA GLU A 62 6.30 -22.10 9.14
C GLU A 62 6.41 -21.14 7.95
N GLU A 63 5.27 -20.67 7.42
CA GLU A 63 5.22 -19.77 6.26
C GLU A 63 5.35 -18.28 6.61
N LYS A 64 5.26 -17.91 7.90
CA LYS A 64 5.27 -16.50 8.37
C LYS A 64 6.40 -15.69 7.76
N GLN A 65 7.63 -16.22 7.79
CA GLN A 65 8.80 -15.49 7.34
C GLN A 65 8.76 -15.25 5.82
N LYS A 66 8.34 -16.25 5.03
CA LYS A 66 8.18 -16.12 3.57
C LYS A 66 7.12 -15.10 3.20
N ILE A 67 6.01 -15.03 3.95
CA ILE A 67 4.96 -14.02 3.75
C ILE A 67 5.51 -12.60 3.99
N ILE A 68 6.31 -12.43 5.05
CA ILE A 68 6.95 -11.13 5.36
C ILE A 68 7.88 -10.72 4.21
N GLU A 69 8.76 -11.63 3.77
CA GLU A 69 9.71 -11.38 2.68
C GLU A 69 9.00 -11.03 1.37
N TYR A 70 7.93 -11.75 1.03
CA TYR A 70 7.12 -11.49 -0.16
C TYR A 70 6.56 -10.06 -0.18
N PHE A 71 5.95 -9.61 0.92
CA PHE A 71 5.39 -8.25 0.97
C PHE A 71 6.48 -7.17 1.07
N ALA A 72 7.57 -7.43 1.78
CA ALA A 72 8.69 -6.50 1.88
C ALA A 72 9.35 -6.26 0.50
N GLN A 73 9.59 -7.33 -0.26
CA GLN A 73 10.14 -7.23 -1.62
C GLN A 73 9.22 -6.42 -2.53
N ARG A 74 7.91 -6.74 -2.55
CA ARG A 74 6.94 -5.99 -3.37
C ARG A 74 6.90 -4.52 -3.02
N TYR A 75 6.95 -4.20 -1.73
CA TYR A 75 6.97 -2.81 -1.28
C TYR A 75 8.22 -2.08 -1.76
N ALA A 76 9.40 -2.72 -1.68
CA ALA A 76 10.64 -2.17 -2.21
C ALA A 76 10.58 -1.92 -3.72
N GLU A 77 10.01 -2.85 -4.50
CA GLU A 77 9.82 -2.71 -5.95
C GLU A 77 8.91 -1.51 -6.29
N MET A 78 7.77 -1.38 -5.61
CA MET A 78 6.84 -0.25 -5.81
C MET A 78 7.47 1.07 -5.38
N MET A 79 8.19 1.09 -4.26
CA MET A 79 8.93 2.27 -3.81
C MET A 79 9.98 2.70 -4.86
N ASN A 80 10.74 1.74 -5.40
CA ASN A 80 11.71 2.02 -6.46
C ASN A 80 11.03 2.66 -7.68
N GLN A 81 9.90 2.11 -8.13
CA GLN A 81 9.15 2.69 -9.27
C GLN A 81 8.75 4.15 -9.03
N ASN A 82 8.28 4.49 -7.83
CA ASN A 82 7.92 5.86 -7.49
C ASN A 82 9.14 6.80 -7.44
N PHE A 83 10.28 6.30 -6.92
CA PHE A 83 11.52 7.07 -6.93
C PHE A 83 12.06 7.30 -8.33
N GLU A 84 12.08 6.28 -9.20
CA GLU A 84 12.51 6.43 -10.58
C GLU A 84 11.64 7.46 -11.32
N GLU A 85 10.31 7.41 -11.16
CA GLU A 85 9.42 8.42 -11.77
C GLU A 85 9.74 9.84 -11.25
N TYR A 86 9.95 9.99 -9.95
CA TYR A 86 10.30 11.29 -9.37
C TYR A 86 11.67 11.79 -9.86
N ILE A 87 12.66 10.91 -9.96
CA ILE A 87 14.01 11.22 -10.46
C ILE A 87 13.93 11.65 -11.93
N GLU A 88 13.20 10.92 -12.77
CA GLU A 88 13.01 11.24 -14.19
C GLU A 88 12.34 12.59 -14.40
N ARG A 89 11.50 13.02 -13.47
CA ARG A 89 10.69 14.24 -13.54
C ARG A 89 11.09 15.29 -12.50
N PHE A 90 12.32 15.18 -11.97
CA PHE A 90 12.76 15.99 -10.85
C PHE A 90 12.63 17.50 -11.12
N ASP A 91 13.06 17.93 -12.30
CA ASP A 91 13.01 19.34 -12.72
C ASP A 91 11.56 19.84 -12.95
N ASP A 92 10.65 18.96 -13.38
CA ASP A 92 9.22 19.30 -13.56
C ASP A 92 8.53 19.56 -12.22
N TYR A 93 8.92 18.83 -11.18
CA TYR A 93 8.35 18.92 -9.83
C TYR A 93 9.05 19.98 -8.96
N ASN A 94 10.26 20.37 -9.30
CA ASN A 94 11.03 21.41 -8.61
C ASN A 94 11.43 22.53 -9.58
N PRO A 95 10.45 23.25 -10.18
CA PRO A 95 10.77 24.42 -10.97
C PRO A 95 11.40 25.48 -10.08
N ASN A 96 12.59 25.96 -10.47
CA ASN A 96 13.27 27.08 -9.80
C ASN A 96 12.37 28.32 -9.66
#